data_AF-A0A397AHW1-F1
#
_entry.id   AF-A0A397AHW1-F1
#
_cell.length_a   1.000
_cell.length_b   1.000
_cell.length_c   1.000
_cell.angle_alpha   90.00
_cell.angle_beta   90.00
_cell.angle_gamma   90.00
#
_symmetry.space_group_name_H-M   'P 1'
#
loop_
_entity.id
_entity.type
_entity.pdbx_description
1 polymer ?
#
loop_
_entity_poly.entity_id
_entity_poly.type
_entity_poly.pdbx_seq_one_letter_code
_entity_poly.pdbx_strand_id
1 'polypeptide(L)'
;MEFREYEEMLWNLMSAENTVRNHAEMMFESMKADSDRTLLYLLQVIRSTLSDDVRGLAAVLLRRVLIRDEVSLWTNASASTQHSVKTDLLHVLTYETNRSIRRKLCDTVGELASSILEEGEWEELLPCMFQWITSTNVAHRESALRVFEMISLYMATCMTAYFDTTIQQLFQTSLRDGEGHVALHALRALGTLH
;
A
#
# COMPACT_ATOMS: atom_id res chain seq x y z
N MET A 1 24.07 -3.51 8.86
CA MET A 1 23.50 -2.25 9.36
C MET A 1 22.43 -2.58 10.38
N GLU A 2 22.58 -2.11 11.61
CA GLU A 2 21.53 -2.23 12.64
C GLU A 2 20.31 -1.36 12.29
N PHE A 3 19.16 -1.64 12.90
CA PHE A 3 17.93 -0.89 12.63
C PHE A 3 18.06 0.61 12.98
N ARG A 4 18.80 0.93 14.05
CA ARG A 4 19.05 2.33 14.45
C ARG A 4 19.83 3.13 13.40
N GLU A 5 20.84 2.50 12.79
CA GLU A 5 21.61 3.09 11.69
C GLU A 5 20.74 3.29 10.45
N TYR A 6 19.77 2.38 10.24
CA TYR A 6 18.79 2.50 9.16
C TYR A 6 17.84 3.69 9.35
N GLU A 7 17.35 3.91 10.57
CA GLU A 7 16.53 5.09 10.90
C GLU A 7 17.31 6.38 10.69
N GLU A 8 18.57 6.45 11.13
CA GLU A 8 19.43 7.61 10.94
C GLU A 8 19.68 7.89 9.45
N MET A 9 19.93 6.84 8.66
CA MET A 9 20.04 6.96 7.20
C MET A 9 18.75 7.55 6.58
N LEU A 10 17.56 7.10 6.99
CA LEU A 10 16.31 7.67 6.49
C LEU A 10 16.12 9.14 6.88
N TRP A 11 16.55 9.54 8.08
CA TRP A 11 16.58 10.96 8.46
C TRP A 11 17.52 11.77 7.55
N ASN A 12 18.71 11.22 7.27
CA ASN A 12 19.72 11.89 6.44
C ASN A 12 19.27 12.05 4.98
N LEU A 13 18.39 11.19 4.46
CA LEU A 13 17.77 11.37 3.14
C LEU A 13 16.92 12.66 3.04
N MET A 14 16.45 13.18 4.17
CA MET A 14 15.67 14.42 4.24
C MET A 14 16.53 15.66 4.56
N SER A 15 17.85 15.49 4.69
CA SER A 15 18.75 16.59 5.00
C SER A 15 18.75 17.67 3.91
N ALA A 16 18.87 18.93 4.32
CA ALA A 16 19.08 20.05 3.41
C ALA A 16 20.50 20.07 2.82
N GLU A 17 21.46 19.38 3.43
CA GLU A 17 22.82 19.26 2.94
C GLU A 17 22.93 18.16 1.87
N ASN A 18 23.27 18.56 0.65
CA ASN A 18 23.42 17.63 -0.48
C ASN A 18 24.45 16.51 -0.21
N THR A 19 25.53 16.81 0.52
CA THR A 19 26.57 15.82 0.86
C THR A 19 26.02 14.71 1.75
N VAL A 20 25.27 15.07 2.79
CA VAL A 20 24.62 14.14 3.72
C VAL A 20 23.54 13.32 3.00
N ARG A 21 22.69 13.99 2.20
CA ARG A 21 21.64 13.32 1.42
C ARG A 21 22.22 12.32 0.42
N ASN A 22 23.21 12.73 -0.37
CA ASN A 22 23.85 11.85 -1.36
C ASN A 22 24.51 10.64 -0.69
N HIS A 23 25.12 10.82 0.49
CA HIS A 23 25.69 9.71 1.25
C HIS A 23 24.61 8.72 1.69
N ALA A 24 23.50 9.22 2.24
CA ALA A 24 22.37 8.38 2.64
C ALA A 24 21.71 7.68 1.44
N GLU A 25 21.63 8.31 0.27
CA GLU A 25 21.13 7.68 -0.96
C GLU A 25 22.03 6.53 -1.41
N MET A 26 23.36 6.70 -1.37
CA MET A 26 24.31 5.62 -1.68
C MET A 26 24.20 4.46 -0.68
N MET A 27 24.03 4.76 0.61
CA MET A 27 23.80 3.74 1.63
C MET A 27 22.50 2.98 1.35
N PHE A 28 21.41 3.68 1.05
CA PHE A 28 20.13 3.06 0.73
C PHE A 28 20.22 2.17 -0.51
N GLU A 29 20.91 2.61 -1.57
CA GLU A 29 21.11 1.81 -2.78
C GLU A 29 21.89 0.52 -2.49
N SER A 30 22.92 0.59 -1.65
CA SER A 30 23.69 -0.60 -1.26
C SER A 30 22.86 -1.62 -0.47
N MET A 31 21.87 -1.16 0.30
CA MET A 31 21.00 -2.03 1.09
C MET A 31 20.06 -2.87 0.22
N LYS A 32 19.68 -2.37 -0.97
CA LYS A 32 18.77 -3.09 -1.89
C LYS A 32 19.30 -4.44 -2.34
N ALA A 33 20.61 -4.68 -2.23
CA ALA A 33 21.22 -5.98 -2.46
C ALA A 33 20.66 -7.08 -1.53
N ASP A 34 20.20 -6.69 -0.33
CA ASP A 34 19.43 -7.53 0.59
C ASP A 34 17.96 -7.08 0.54
N SER A 35 17.20 -7.70 -0.37
CA SER A 35 15.79 -7.38 -0.60
C SER A 35 14.94 -7.60 0.65
N ASP A 36 15.15 -8.72 1.35
CA ASP A 36 14.40 -9.08 2.53
C ASP A 36 14.55 -8.05 3.64
N ARG A 37 15.80 -7.74 3.98
CA ARG A 37 16.09 -6.79 5.05
C ARG A 37 15.59 -5.39 4.73
N THR A 38 15.75 -4.95 3.48
CA THR A 38 15.31 -3.63 3.05
C THR A 38 13.80 -3.47 3.19
N LEU A 39 13.02 -4.46 2.73
CA LEU A 39 11.56 -4.43 2.84
C LEU A 39 11.11 -4.46 4.31
N LEU A 40 11.68 -5.35 5.12
CA LEU A 40 11.31 -5.48 6.53
C LEU A 40 11.64 -4.22 7.34
N TYR A 41 12.77 -3.57 7.07
CA TYR A 41 13.15 -2.33 7.76
C TYR A 41 12.26 -1.15 7.35
N LEU A 42 11.90 -1.02 6.07
CA LEU A 42 10.92 -0.01 5.64
C LEU A 42 9.57 -0.20 6.33
N LEU A 43 9.08 -1.44 6.42
CA LEU A 43 7.83 -1.75 7.12
C LEU A 43 7.91 -1.49 8.61
N GLN A 44 9.04 -1.80 9.24
CA GLN A 44 9.26 -1.49 10.65
C GLN A 44 9.22 0.02 10.90
N VAL A 45 9.81 0.83 10.03
CA VAL A 45 9.75 2.30 10.13
C VAL A 45 8.33 2.80 9.93
N ILE A 46 7.59 2.29 8.95
CA ILE A 46 6.19 2.69 8.71
C ILE A 46 5.30 2.38 9.93
N ARG A 47 5.52 1.24 10.59
CA ARG A 47 4.81 0.81 11.82
C ARG A 47 5.25 1.54 13.09
N SER A 48 6.40 2.20 13.06
CA SER A 48 6.98 2.85 14.24
C SER A 48 6.20 4.10 14.67
N THR A 49 6.53 4.61 15.85
CA THR A 49 6.04 5.90 16.38
C THR A 49 6.94 7.08 16.01
N LEU A 50 7.78 6.94 14.98
CA LEU A 50 8.61 8.03 14.46
C LEU A 50 7.73 9.15 13.85
N SER A 51 8.36 10.27 13.49
CA SER A 51 7.66 11.38 12.84
C SER A 51 6.98 10.93 11.53
N ASP A 52 5.83 11.54 11.25
CA ASP A 52 5.07 11.27 10.03
C ASP A 52 5.87 11.58 8.75
N ASP A 53 6.87 12.46 8.82
CA ASP A 53 7.79 12.74 7.71
C ASP A 53 8.64 11.50 7.36
N VAL A 54 9.25 10.87 8.36
CA VAL A 54 10.07 9.66 8.16
C VAL A 54 9.21 8.49 7.74
N ARG A 55 8.06 8.29 8.41
CA ARG A 55 7.10 7.23 8.05
C ARG A 55 6.58 7.43 6.63
N GLY A 56 6.30 8.68 6.26
CA GLY A 56 5.88 9.08 4.92
C GLY A 56 6.95 8.85 3.86
N LEU A 57 8.22 9.14 4.15
CA LEU A 57 9.35 8.84 3.28
C LEU A 57 9.51 7.32 3.11
N ALA A 58 9.47 6.56 4.19
CA ALA A 58 9.55 5.09 4.15
C ALA A 58 8.44 4.48 3.29
N ALA A 59 7.20 4.99 3.37
CA ALA A 59 6.10 4.55 2.52
C ALA A 59 6.35 4.84 1.02
N VAL A 60 6.97 5.98 0.68
CA VAL A 60 7.33 6.32 -0.70
C VAL A 60 8.45 5.40 -1.21
N LEU A 61 9.49 5.19 -0.39
CA LEU A 61 10.59 4.30 -0.73
C LEU A 61 10.13 2.86 -0.89
N LEU A 62 9.21 2.39 -0.03
CA LEU A 62 8.63 1.04 -0.11
C LEU A 62 7.94 0.82 -1.46
N ARG A 63 7.08 1.74 -1.90
CA ARG A 63 6.45 1.64 -3.23
C ARG A 63 7.48 1.61 -4.35
N ARG A 64 8.50 2.46 -4.24
CA ARG A 64 9.56 2.55 -5.24
C ARG A 64 10.29 1.21 -5.39
N VAL A 65 10.78 0.64 -4.30
CA VAL A 65 11.58 -0.60 -4.35
C VAL A 65 10.74 -1.84 -4.67
N LEU A 66 9.43 -1.82 -4.36
CA LEU A 66 8.53 -2.93 -4.70
C LEU A 66 8.16 -2.94 -6.19
N ILE A 67 7.99 -1.77 -6.82
CA ILE A 67 7.22 -1.68 -8.08
C ILE A 67 7.91 -0.85 -9.16
N ARG A 68 8.63 0.21 -8.77
CA ARG A 68 9.09 1.25 -9.71
C ARG A 68 10.56 1.20 -10.07
N ASP A 69 11.38 0.60 -9.21
CA ASP A 69 12.79 0.39 -9.52
C ASP A 69 12.92 -0.65 -10.65
N GLU A 70 13.96 -0.51 -11.47
CA GLU A 70 14.22 -1.40 -12.62
C GLU A 70 14.30 -2.87 -12.20
N VAL A 71 14.81 -3.11 -10.99
CA VAL A 71 14.81 -4.42 -10.32
C VAL A 71 13.87 -4.33 -9.13
N SER A 72 12.72 -4.98 -9.25
CA SER A 72 11.79 -5.11 -8.14
C SER A 72 12.40 -5.96 -7.02
N LEU A 73 12.42 -5.44 -5.80
CA LEU A 73 12.82 -6.22 -4.64
C LEU A 73 11.77 -7.29 -4.28
N TRP A 74 10.54 -7.18 -4.80
CA TRP A 74 9.49 -8.15 -4.55
C TRP A 74 9.87 -9.55 -5.08
N THR A 75 10.35 -9.63 -6.32
CA THR A 75 10.69 -10.91 -6.96
C THR A 75 11.92 -11.58 -6.34
N ASN A 76 12.80 -10.79 -5.72
CA ASN A 76 14.01 -11.26 -5.06
C ASN A 76 13.79 -11.56 -3.56
N ALA A 77 12.67 -11.13 -3.00
CA ALA A 77 12.34 -11.37 -1.61
C ALA A 77 11.90 -12.83 -1.38
N SER A 78 12.20 -13.35 -0.19
CA SER A 78 11.71 -14.65 0.23
C SER A 78 10.19 -14.65 0.39
N ALA A 79 9.55 -15.81 0.21
CA ALA A 79 8.11 -15.98 0.41
C ALA A 79 7.65 -15.54 1.81
N SER A 80 8.49 -15.73 2.84
CA SER A 80 8.22 -15.23 4.20
C SER A 80 8.19 -13.71 4.28
N THR A 81 9.10 -13.03 3.59
CA THR A 81 9.10 -11.55 3.52
C THR A 81 7.91 -11.06 2.74
N GLN A 82 7.62 -11.64 1.57
CA GLN A 82 6.45 -11.29 0.77
C GLN A 82 5.14 -11.42 1.59
N HIS A 83 4.99 -12.51 2.34
CA HIS A 83 3.84 -12.69 3.24
C HIS A 83 3.80 -11.64 4.36
N SER A 84 4.95 -11.32 4.95
CA SER A 84 5.07 -10.27 5.98
C SER A 84 4.68 -8.90 5.43
N VAL A 85 5.13 -8.55 4.22
CA VAL A 85 4.79 -7.30 3.52
C VAL A 85 3.29 -7.20 3.29
N LYS A 86 2.66 -8.25 2.75
CA LYS A 86 1.21 -8.28 2.53
C LYS A 86 0.44 -8.06 3.83
N THR A 87 0.80 -8.79 4.87
CA THR A 87 0.14 -8.72 6.17
C THR A 87 0.33 -7.35 6.84
N ASP A 88 1.56 -6.84 6.86
CA ASP A 88 1.87 -5.56 7.48
C ASP A 88 1.21 -4.38 6.74
N LEU A 89 1.15 -4.41 5.41
CA LEU A 89 0.48 -3.35 4.63
C LEU A 89 -1.02 -3.26 4.98
N LEU A 90 -1.71 -4.40 5.04
CA LEU A 90 -3.12 -4.43 5.42
C LEU A 90 -3.32 -4.01 6.88
N HIS A 91 -2.44 -4.47 7.77
CA HIS A 91 -2.49 -4.10 9.19
C HIS A 91 -2.29 -2.59 9.38
N VAL A 92 -1.23 -2.00 8.81
CA VAL A 92 -0.96 -0.56 8.92
C VAL A 92 -2.11 0.25 8.35
N LEU A 93 -2.63 -0.10 7.17
CA LEU A 93 -3.76 0.63 6.57
C LEU A 93 -5.01 0.64 7.45
N THR A 94 -5.24 -0.43 8.21
CA THR A 94 -6.38 -0.53 9.15
C THR A 94 -6.24 0.42 10.35
N TYR A 95 -5.02 0.74 10.77
CA TYR A 95 -4.79 1.58 11.97
C TYR A 95 -4.18 2.95 11.67
N GLU A 96 -3.86 3.25 10.41
CA GLU A 96 -3.20 4.49 10.02
C GLU A 96 -4.12 5.72 10.15
N THR A 97 -3.74 6.62 11.05
CA THR A 97 -4.48 7.85 11.31
C THR A 97 -4.09 8.97 10.33
N ASN A 98 -2.82 9.00 9.90
CA ASN A 98 -2.34 10.04 8.99
C ASN A 98 -2.86 9.81 7.57
N ARG A 99 -3.68 10.73 7.07
CA ARG A 99 -4.30 10.66 5.74
C ARG A 99 -3.28 10.60 4.60
N SER A 100 -2.15 11.30 4.71
CA SER A 100 -1.11 11.30 3.66
C SER A 100 -0.41 9.93 3.58
N ILE A 101 -0.05 9.36 4.74
CA ILE A 101 0.59 8.03 4.80
C ILE A 101 -0.39 6.97 4.32
N ARG A 102 -1.63 6.99 4.82
CA ARG A 102 -2.69 6.05 4.38
C ARG A 102 -2.88 6.08 2.86
N ARG A 103 -2.92 7.27 2.26
CA ARG A 103 -3.02 7.42 0.80
C ARG A 103 -1.84 6.79 0.06
N LYS A 104 -0.60 7.04 0.52
CA LYS A 104 0.61 6.46 -0.07
C LYS A 104 0.57 4.93 0.01
N LEU A 105 0.17 4.37 1.16
CA LEU A 105 0.08 2.93 1.36
C LEU A 105 -1.05 2.30 0.53
N CYS A 106 -2.21 2.94 0.39
CA CYS A 106 -3.27 2.48 -0.51
C CYS A 106 -2.76 2.36 -1.95
N ASP A 107 -2.00 3.36 -2.40
CA ASP A 107 -1.43 3.29 -3.74
C ASP A 107 -0.39 2.17 -3.87
N THR A 108 0.44 1.93 -2.84
CA THR A 108 1.39 0.80 -2.81
C THR A 108 0.66 -0.53 -2.88
N VAL A 109 -0.40 -0.71 -2.08
CA VAL A 109 -1.21 -1.92 -2.08
C VAL A 109 -1.90 -2.11 -3.43
N GLY A 110 -2.51 -1.06 -3.98
CA GLY A 110 -3.19 -1.13 -5.27
C GLY A 110 -2.23 -1.51 -6.41
N GLU A 111 -1.07 -0.86 -6.53
CA GLU A 111 -0.10 -1.20 -7.57
C GLU A 111 0.49 -2.60 -7.38
N LEU A 112 0.82 -3.01 -6.15
CA LEU A 112 1.37 -4.34 -5.88
C LEU A 112 0.31 -5.42 -6.19
N ALA A 113 -0.93 -5.19 -5.77
CA ALA A 113 -2.05 -6.09 -6.05
C ALA A 113 -2.27 -6.24 -7.55
N SER A 114 -2.27 -5.14 -8.33
CA SER A 114 -2.37 -5.22 -9.79
C SER A 114 -1.28 -6.08 -10.45
N SER A 115 -0.10 -6.19 -9.82
CA SER A 115 1.01 -7.01 -10.37
C SER A 115 0.96 -8.48 -9.99
N ILE A 116 0.34 -8.86 -8.86
CA ILE A 116 0.39 -10.24 -8.35
C ILE A 116 -0.97 -10.96 -8.34
N LEU A 117 -2.07 -10.21 -8.43
CA LEU A 117 -3.42 -10.79 -8.40
C LEU A 117 -3.71 -11.66 -9.63
N GLU A 118 -3.14 -11.36 -10.80
CA GLU A 118 -3.27 -12.19 -12.02
C GLU A 118 -2.75 -13.62 -11.80
N GLU A 119 -1.77 -13.79 -10.92
CA GLU A 119 -1.19 -15.08 -10.55
C GLU A 119 -1.97 -15.78 -9.42
N GLY A 120 -3.06 -15.16 -8.94
CA GLY A 120 -3.87 -15.64 -7.82
C GLY A 120 -3.23 -15.40 -6.45
N GLU A 121 -2.20 -14.56 -6.38
CA GLU A 121 -1.51 -14.27 -5.13
C GLU A 121 -2.23 -13.15 -4.36
N TRP A 122 -2.31 -13.27 -3.02
CA TRP A 122 -2.90 -12.32 -2.07
C TRP A 122 -4.40 -12.50 -1.75
N GLU A 123 -4.75 -13.71 -1.32
CA GLU A 123 -6.11 -14.10 -0.93
C GLU A 123 -6.72 -13.22 0.18
N GLU A 124 -5.90 -12.64 1.05
CA GLU A 124 -6.33 -11.84 2.20
C GLU A 124 -6.83 -10.43 1.82
N LEU A 125 -6.46 -9.93 0.63
CA LEU A 125 -6.74 -8.56 0.20
C LEU A 125 -8.26 -8.32 0.04
N LEU A 126 -8.93 -9.16 -0.74
CA LEU A 126 -10.36 -8.98 -1.03
C LEU A 126 -11.23 -9.06 0.24
N PRO A 127 -11.08 -10.07 1.13
CA PRO A 127 -11.78 -10.09 2.42
C PRO A 127 -11.56 -8.82 3.25
N CYS A 128 -10.32 -8.33 3.31
CA CYS A 128 -9.99 -7.11 4.05
C CYS A 128 -10.68 -5.87 3.45
N MET A 129 -10.68 -5.74 2.13
CA MET A 129 -11.37 -4.64 1.44
C MET A 129 -12.89 -4.67 1.66
N PHE A 130 -13.51 -5.86 1.68
CA PHE A 130 -14.95 -6.01 2.02
C PHE A 130 -15.26 -5.63 3.47
N GLN A 131 -14.34 -5.92 4.40
CA GLN A 131 -14.48 -5.47 5.78
C GLN A 131 -14.36 -3.94 5.88
N TRP A 132 -13.43 -3.34 5.13
CA TRP A 132 -13.21 -1.89 5.15
C TRP A 132 -14.37 -1.11 4.52
N ILE A 133 -14.92 -1.56 3.38
CA ILE A 133 -16.04 -0.86 2.70
C ILE A 133 -17.33 -0.87 3.53
N THR A 134 -17.52 -1.87 4.39
CA THR A 134 -18.67 -1.97 5.32
C THR A 134 -18.40 -1.36 6.70
N SER A 135 -17.19 -0.82 6.92
CA SER A 135 -16.80 -0.23 8.19
C SER A 135 -17.51 1.10 8.46
N THR A 136 -17.83 1.36 9.72
CA THR A 136 -18.33 2.68 10.17
C THR A 136 -17.27 3.78 10.04
N ASN A 137 -15.99 3.42 9.97
CA ASN A 137 -14.89 4.36 9.78
C ASN A 137 -14.81 4.82 8.32
N VAL A 138 -15.01 6.12 8.10
CA VAL A 138 -14.92 6.77 6.78
C VAL A 138 -13.55 6.53 6.13
N ALA A 139 -12.47 6.55 6.92
CA ALA A 139 -11.11 6.33 6.42
C ALA A 139 -10.93 4.93 5.81
N HIS A 140 -11.55 3.90 6.41
CA HIS A 140 -11.50 2.54 5.87
C HIS A 140 -12.28 2.46 4.55
N ARG A 141 -13.48 3.04 4.49
CA ARG A 141 -14.28 3.05 3.27
C ARG A 141 -13.57 3.78 2.13
N GLU A 142 -12.98 4.93 2.40
CA GLU A 142 -12.15 5.68 1.44
C GLU A 142 -10.97 4.83 0.94
N SER A 143 -10.24 4.19 1.85
CA SER A 143 -9.10 3.32 1.51
C SER A 143 -9.51 2.10 0.66
N ALA A 144 -10.60 1.42 1.02
CA ALA A 144 -11.10 0.28 0.27
C ALA A 144 -11.46 0.68 -1.16
N LEU A 145 -12.26 1.74 -1.32
CA LEU A 145 -12.70 2.20 -2.63
C LEU A 145 -11.55 2.67 -3.50
N ARG A 146 -10.53 3.29 -2.91
CA ARG A 146 -9.31 3.69 -3.65
C ARG A 146 -8.53 2.48 -4.16
N VAL A 147 -8.37 1.45 -3.34
CA VAL A 147 -7.70 0.22 -3.79
C VAL A 147 -8.56 -0.49 -4.85
N PHE A 148 -9.89 -0.54 -4.66
CA PHE A 148 -10.84 -1.07 -5.64
C PHE A 148 -10.72 -0.37 -7.00
N GLU A 149 -10.61 0.95 -7.02
CA GLU A 149 -10.39 1.75 -8.25
C GLU A 149 -9.12 1.31 -9.00
N MET A 150 -8.07 0.90 -8.29
CA MET A 150 -6.80 0.49 -8.90
C MET A 150 -6.81 -0.95 -9.42
N ILE A 151 -7.51 -1.84 -8.73
CA ILE A 151 -7.61 -3.27 -9.11
C ILE A 151 -8.87 -3.57 -9.92
N SER A 152 -9.65 -2.56 -10.31
CA SER A 152 -10.96 -2.74 -10.96
C SER A 152 -10.87 -3.56 -12.25
N LEU A 153 -9.81 -3.36 -13.05
CA LEU A 153 -9.61 -4.09 -14.30
C LEU A 153 -9.42 -5.59 -14.05
N TYR A 154 -8.62 -5.95 -13.04
CA TYR A 154 -8.45 -7.34 -12.60
C TYR A 154 -9.78 -7.91 -12.06
N MET A 155 -10.52 -7.10 -11.32
CA MET A 155 -11.84 -7.53 -10.84
C MET A 155 -12.81 -7.79 -11.99
N ALA A 156 -12.83 -6.93 -13.02
CA ALA A 156 -13.69 -7.13 -14.18
C ALA A 156 -13.40 -8.45 -14.92
N THR A 157 -12.14 -8.91 -14.97
CA THR A 157 -11.77 -10.18 -15.61
C THR A 157 -12.09 -11.41 -14.75
N CYS A 158 -11.99 -11.31 -13.43
CA CYS A 158 -12.26 -12.43 -12.51
C CYS A 158 -13.73 -12.54 -12.07
N MET A 159 -14.55 -11.49 -12.16
CA MET A 159 -15.91 -11.42 -11.58
C MET A 159 -17.02 -11.96 -12.49
N THR A 160 -16.85 -13.11 -13.15
CA THR A 160 -17.82 -13.56 -14.17
C THR A 160 -19.16 -14.14 -13.67
N ALA A 161 -19.41 -14.28 -12.35
CA ALA A 161 -20.78 -14.59 -11.86
C ALA A 161 -21.04 -14.40 -10.35
N TYR A 162 -20.06 -14.69 -9.47
CA TYR A 162 -20.33 -14.83 -8.02
C TYR A 162 -20.25 -13.51 -7.23
N PHE A 163 -19.51 -12.53 -7.76
CA PHE A 163 -19.24 -11.27 -7.08
C PHE A 163 -20.16 -10.13 -7.52
N ASP A 164 -20.91 -10.30 -8.62
CA ASP A 164 -21.63 -9.20 -9.26
C ASP A 164 -22.72 -8.61 -8.34
N THR A 165 -23.54 -9.45 -7.69
CA THR A 165 -24.64 -8.96 -6.83
C THR A 165 -24.16 -8.31 -5.54
N THR A 166 -23.19 -8.91 -4.84
CA THR A 166 -22.68 -8.38 -3.57
C THR A 166 -21.93 -7.08 -3.78
N ILE A 167 -21.10 -7.02 -4.82
CA ILE A 167 -20.29 -5.84 -5.12
C ILE A 167 -21.17 -4.69 -5.64
N GLN A 168 -22.15 -4.99 -6.49
CA GLN A 168 -23.15 -4.00 -6.89
C GLN A 168 -23.91 -3.44 -5.69
N GLN A 169 -24.34 -4.28 -4.74
CA GLN A 169 -25.02 -3.83 -3.53
C GLN A 169 -24.13 -2.96 -2.64
N LEU A 170 -22.85 -3.33 -2.49
CA LEU A 170 -21.88 -2.57 -1.71
C LEU A 170 -21.59 -1.20 -2.34
N PHE A 171 -21.42 -1.14 -3.66
CA PHE A 171 -21.23 0.13 -4.36
C PHE A 171 -22.50 0.99 -4.33
N GLN A 172 -23.69 0.42 -4.50
CA GLN A 172 -24.95 1.15 -4.35
C GLN A 172 -25.12 1.75 -2.95
N THR A 173 -24.67 1.03 -1.92
CA THR A 173 -24.65 1.54 -0.54
C THR A 173 -23.62 2.66 -0.38
N SER A 174 -22.42 2.48 -0.94
CA SER A 174 -21.34 3.48 -0.88
C SER A 174 -21.65 4.75 -1.68
N LEU A 175 -22.45 4.66 -2.75
CA LEU A 175 -22.97 5.81 -3.50
C LEU A 175 -23.97 6.65 -2.69
N ARG A 176 -24.61 6.06 -1.68
CA ARG A 176 -25.55 6.72 -0.78
C ARG A 176 -24.88 7.14 0.54
N ASP A 177 -23.56 7.04 0.63
CA ASP A 177 -22.82 7.45 1.82
C ASP A 177 -23.03 8.94 2.09
N GLY A 178 -23.19 9.30 3.36
CA GLY A 178 -23.35 10.70 3.78
C GLY A 178 -22.12 11.56 3.49
N GLU A 179 -20.95 10.92 3.32
CA GLU A 179 -19.69 11.56 2.97
C GLU A 179 -19.48 11.58 1.45
N GLY A 180 -19.61 12.77 0.85
CA GLY A 180 -19.58 12.92 -0.61
C GLY A 180 -18.28 12.45 -1.30
N HIS A 181 -17.15 12.41 -0.59
CA HIS A 181 -15.89 11.89 -1.12
C HIS A 181 -15.88 10.36 -1.23
N VAL A 182 -16.56 9.65 -0.32
CA VAL A 182 -16.74 8.19 -0.41
C VAL A 182 -17.63 7.85 -1.61
N ALA A 183 -18.73 8.58 -1.79
CA ALA A 183 -19.61 8.42 -2.95
C ALA A 183 -18.88 8.67 -4.28
N LEU A 184 -17.97 9.66 -4.33
CA LEU A 184 -17.14 9.92 -5.51
C LEU A 184 -16.21 8.74 -5.85
N HIS A 185 -15.55 8.15 -4.85
CA HIS A 185 -14.68 6.99 -5.08
C HIS A 185 -15.49 5.76 -5.50
N ALA A 186 -16.68 5.55 -4.93
CA ALA A 186 -17.59 4.49 -5.37
C ALA A 186 -18.03 4.67 -6.82
N LEU A 187 -18.33 5.90 -7.24
CA LEU A 187 -18.68 6.21 -8.62
C LEU A 187 -17.52 5.94 -9.59
N ARG A 188 -16.29 6.31 -9.22
CA ARG A 188 -15.09 6.05 -10.05
C ARG A 188 -14.83 4.56 -10.20
N ALA A 189 -14.83 3.82 -9.10
CA ALA A 189 -14.62 2.38 -9.09
C ALA A 189 -15.69 1.66 -9.94
N LEU A 190 -16.96 2.05 -9.85
CA LEU A 190 -18.02 1.54 -10.71
C LEU A 190 -17.81 1.88 -12.19
N GLY A 191 -17.40 3.10 -12.49
CA GLY A 191 -17.13 3.54 -13.86
C GLY A 191 -16.00 2.77 -14.55
N THR A 192 -15.06 2.25 -13.76
CA THR A 192 -13.93 1.44 -14.24
C THR A 192 -14.22 -0.07 -14.33
N LEU A 193 -15.42 -0.51 -13.91
CA LEU A 193 -15.85 -1.92 -13.94
C LEU A 193 -16.74 -2.26 -15.17
N HIS A 194 -17.05 -1.28 -16.03
CA HIS A 194 -17.71 -1.46 -17.33
C HIS A 194 -16.69 -1.44 -18.47
#